data_AF-A0A4S4M389-F1
#
_entry.id   AF-A0A4S4M389-F1
#
_cell.length_a   1.000
_cell.length_b   1.000
_cell.length_c   1.000
_cell.angle_alpha   90.00
_cell.angle_beta   90.00
_cell.angle_gamma   90.00
#
_symmetry.space_group_name_H-M   'P 1'
#
loop_
_entity.id
_entity.type
_entity.pdbx_description
1 polymer ?
#
loop_
_entity_poly.entity_id
_entity_poly.type
_entity_poly.pdbx_seq_one_letter_code
_entity_poly.pdbx_strand_id
1 'polypeptide(L)'
;MSMRAVLVKDGKGPVENLYLGEVPRPVPGDDQVLVKIRAFGMNRMDISQREGKYPPPKGASEVLGVEFSGIIVEVGKGVTEWKVGDEVLGLAGGGAYAEYIVTMQTHVMKKSSRLSWTEAASIPENFLTAFQALVLVAEMHSNDDVLVHAGASGVGIAAIQLSRFFGANTVTATASTKEKLDYLLSLPAGATHVANYKTQDFSEVTKAATGGKGVDVVVDMVGQSHWARNIEALAVDGRMTVLAALSGPVVDKVNLGPILYKRLRIQGSTLRSRTVSYQTELISSQGEGPIRTYIHKVCIFLTAPAAAMGPLLLVVLTLKPNWRATASAIHFIRVSIMHVKRETFDADAAPIELSSQQEDAEMRYDSAGIGSNENKILHSAAPSLVARRDYPLSSQKLDVKISMVEPNRSNFKPFEPFRGFKQCVPRDGLPLIAAGSLGVVDGNPYSTARARPQPSRKQQFEAVGAGISDTLS
;
A
#
# COMPACT_ATOMS: atom_id res chain seq x y z
N MET A 1 -18.46 27.05 5.30
CA MET A 1 -17.50 26.90 6.41
C MET A 1 -16.14 26.53 5.83
N SER A 2 -15.04 26.89 6.46
CA SER A 2 -13.71 26.39 6.11
C SER A 2 -13.42 25.03 6.77
N MET A 3 -12.30 24.43 6.38
CA MET A 3 -11.64 23.30 7.05
C MET A 3 -10.13 23.47 6.93
N ARG A 4 -9.37 22.77 7.77
CA ARG A 4 -7.90 22.76 7.70
C ARG A 4 -7.39 21.68 6.74
N ALA A 5 -6.33 22.01 6.00
CA ALA A 5 -5.67 21.12 5.06
C ALA A 5 -4.15 21.39 5.03
N VAL A 6 -3.36 20.38 4.62
CA VAL A 6 -1.94 20.57 4.31
C VAL A 6 -1.83 21.10 2.88
N LEU A 7 -1.35 22.32 2.75
CA LEU A 7 -1.23 23.05 1.49
C LEU A 7 0.25 23.21 1.10
N VAL A 8 0.49 23.51 -0.17
CA VAL A 8 1.83 23.77 -0.72
C VAL A 8 1.95 25.26 -1.06
N LYS A 9 2.90 25.97 -0.45
CA LYS A 9 3.23 27.36 -0.82
C LYS A 9 3.54 27.42 -2.32
N ASP A 10 2.96 28.40 -2.99
CA ASP A 10 3.10 28.65 -4.44
C ASP A 10 2.70 27.45 -5.32
N GLY A 11 1.85 26.56 -4.79
CA GLY A 11 1.31 25.37 -5.45
C GLY A 11 2.28 24.21 -5.61
N LYS A 12 3.60 24.45 -5.57
CA LYS A 12 4.64 23.41 -5.68
C LYS A 12 5.94 23.81 -4.98
N GLY A 13 6.71 22.82 -4.51
CA GLY A 13 8.01 23.05 -3.90
C GLY A 13 8.62 21.83 -3.19
N PRO A 14 9.70 22.05 -2.42
CA PRO A 14 10.28 21.05 -1.53
C PRO A 14 9.39 20.83 -0.29
N VAL A 15 9.85 20.06 0.71
CA VAL A 15 9.00 19.68 1.86
C VAL A 15 8.68 20.87 2.77
N GLU A 16 9.53 21.90 2.77
CA GLU A 16 9.43 23.16 3.52
C GLU A 16 8.34 24.10 2.97
N ASN A 17 7.83 23.82 1.76
CA ASN A 17 6.64 24.49 1.21
C ASN A 17 5.34 23.92 1.78
N LEU A 18 5.35 22.78 2.49
CA LEU A 18 4.15 22.28 3.18
C LEU A 18 3.81 23.17 4.38
N TYR A 19 2.54 23.53 4.52
CA TYR A 19 2.02 24.25 5.68
C TYR A 19 0.57 23.83 5.98
N LEU A 20 0.15 24.00 7.24
CA LEU A 20 -1.26 23.86 7.62
C LEU A 20 -1.97 25.17 7.30
N GLY A 21 -2.99 25.13 6.44
CA GLY A 21 -3.80 26.28 6.07
C GLY A 21 -5.29 25.95 6.07
N GLU A 22 -6.13 26.95 5.78
CA GLU A 22 -7.57 26.77 5.61
C GLU A 22 -7.99 26.80 4.15
N VAL A 23 -8.98 25.97 3.82
CA VAL A 23 -9.67 25.90 2.52
C VAL A 23 -11.18 25.82 2.76
N PRO A 24 -12.04 26.10 1.77
CA PRO A 24 -13.47 25.79 1.88
C PRO A 24 -13.69 24.30 2.21
N ARG A 25 -14.56 23.98 3.17
CA ARG A 25 -15.03 22.61 3.37
C ARG A 25 -15.80 22.19 2.10
N PRO A 26 -15.47 21.07 1.45
CA PRO A 26 -16.18 20.60 0.27
C PRO A 26 -17.58 20.11 0.65
N VAL A 27 -18.49 20.15 -0.32
CA VAL A 27 -19.89 19.70 -0.22
C VAL A 27 -20.06 18.54 -1.20
N PRO A 28 -20.70 17.42 -0.82
CA PRO A 28 -20.91 16.29 -1.72
C PRO A 28 -21.92 16.63 -2.81
N GLY A 29 -21.63 16.22 -4.05
CA GLY A 29 -22.64 16.07 -5.11
C GLY A 29 -23.56 14.86 -4.86
N ASP A 30 -24.57 14.66 -5.71
CA ASP A 30 -25.64 13.69 -5.41
C ASP A 30 -25.16 12.23 -5.22
N ASP A 31 -24.15 11.76 -5.94
CA ASP A 31 -23.59 10.39 -5.80
C ASP A 31 -22.39 10.30 -4.83
N GLN A 32 -22.17 11.32 -4.00
CA GLN A 32 -20.95 11.48 -3.22
C GLN A 32 -21.17 11.46 -1.71
N VAL A 33 -20.14 11.06 -0.97
CA VAL A 33 -20.09 11.06 0.49
C VAL A 33 -19.05 12.04 0.99
N LEU A 34 -19.37 12.79 2.05
CA LEU A 34 -18.41 13.61 2.77
C LEU A 34 -17.92 12.85 4.00
N VAL A 35 -16.62 12.56 4.04
CA VAL A 35 -16.00 11.83 5.15
C VAL A 35 -15.20 12.80 6.00
N LYS A 36 -15.47 12.83 7.31
CA LYS A 36 -14.60 13.47 8.31
C LYS A 36 -13.45 12.51 8.62
N ILE A 37 -12.25 12.87 8.16
CA ILE A 37 -11.06 12.02 8.23
C ILE A 37 -10.66 11.76 9.69
N ARG A 38 -10.03 10.60 9.92
CA ARG A 38 -9.36 10.20 11.17
C ARG A 38 -7.89 9.87 10.95
N ALA A 39 -7.55 9.29 9.80
CA ALA A 39 -6.18 9.11 9.34
C ALA A 39 -6.13 9.14 7.80
N PHE A 40 -4.96 9.45 7.25
CA PHE A 40 -4.67 9.34 5.81
C PHE A 40 -3.30 8.69 5.61
N GLY A 41 -3.15 7.97 4.49
CA GLY A 41 -1.86 7.40 4.08
C GLY A 41 -1.00 8.44 3.37
N MET A 42 0.33 8.26 3.42
CA MET A 42 1.30 9.13 2.76
C MET A 42 2.06 8.36 1.69
N ASN A 43 1.92 8.75 0.42
CA ASN A 43 2.39 7.94 -0.70
C ASN A 43 3.44 8.63 -1.57
N ARG A 44 4.12 7.83 -2.41
CA ARG A 44 5.28 8.31 -3.18
C ARG A 44 4.90 9.31 -4.28
N MET A 45 3.67 9.26 -4.81
CA MET A 45 3.20 10.24 -5.78
C MET A 45 2.82 11.59 -5.16
N ASP A 46 2.48 11.66 -3.87
CA ASP A 46 2.21 12.94 -3.19
C ASP A 46 3.45 13.85 -3.20
N ILE A 47 4.63 13.25 -3.03
CA ILE A 47 5.93 13.94 -3.14
C ILE A 47 6.12 14.48 -4.57
N SER A 48 5.76 13.68 -5.58
CA SER A 48 5.89 14.05 -7.00
C SER A 48 4.88 15.14 -7.40
N GLN A 49 3.66 15.11 -6.86
CA GLN A 49 2.66 16.18 -7.04
C GLN A 49 3.13 17.47 -6.38
N ARG A 50 3.59 17.42 -5.13
CA ARG A 50 4.16 18.58 -4.40
C ARG A 50 5.32 19.21 -5.18
N GLU A 51 6.16 18.40 -5.84
CA GLU A 51 7.27 18.89 -6.67
C GLU A 51 6.84 19.36 -8.07
N GLY A 52 5.55 19.35 -8.40
CA GLY A 52 5.02 19.75 -9.70
C GLY A 52 5.33 18.79 -10.85
N LYS A 53 5.71 17.55 -10.54
CA LYS A 53 6.12 16.50 -11.49
C LYS A 53 5.01 15.48 -11.80
N TYR A 54 3.92 15.50 -11.03
CA TYR A 54 2.79 14.58 -11.17
C TYR A 54 1.47 15.33 -10.87
N PRO A 55 0.88 16.04 -11.85
CA PRO A 55 -0.34 16.81 -11.63
C PRO A 55 -1.53 15.91 -11.25
N PRO A 56 -2.51 16.42 -10.48
CA PRO A 56 -3.72 15.68 -10.17
C PRO A 56 -4.58 15.46 -11.44
N PRO A 57 -5.44 14.42 -11.47
CA PRO A 57 -6.44 14.27 -12.52
C PRO A 57 -7.39 15.48 -12.58
N LYS A 58 -7.85 15.84 -13.79
CA LYS A 58 -8.80 16.96 -13.97
C LYS A 58 -10.07 16.73 -13.14
N GLY A 59 -10.35 17.66 -12.23
CA GLY A 59 -11.52 17.61 -11.33
C GLY A 59 -11.28 16.90 -9.99
N ALA A 60 -10.08 16.35 -9.75
CA ALA A 60 -9.65 15.97 -8.41
C ALA A 60 -9.26 17.20 -7.57
N SER A 61 -9.12 17.02 -6.26
CA SER A 61 -8.63 18.07 -5.36
C SER A 61 -7.14 18.33 -5.57
N GLU A 62 -6.76 19.62 -5.56
CA GLU A 62 -5.36 20.07 -5.53
C GLU A 62 -4.67 19.78 -4.18
N VAL A 63 -5.46 19.58 -3.11
CA VAL A 63 -4.93 19.13 -1.81
C VAL A 63 -4.39 17.69 -1.96
N LEU A 64 -3.23 17.42 -1.36
CA LEU A 64 -2.51 16.14 -1.47
C LEU A 64 -3.25 14.97 -0.79
N GLY A 65 -2.76 13.75 -1.03
CA GLY A 65 -3.23 12.51 -0.38
C GLY A 65 -4.34 11.80 -1.15
N VAL A 66 -4.16 10.50 -1.37
CA VAL A 66 -5.03 9.64 -2.20
C VAL A 66 -5.76 8.53 -1.43
N GLU A 67 -5.46 8.31 -0.15
CA GLU A 67 -6.11 7.29 0.68
C GLU A 67 -6.41 7.80 2.10
N PHE A 68 -7.55 7.39 2.66
CA PHE A 68 -8.02 7.85 3.97
C PHE A 68 -8.81 6.78 4.74
N SER A 69 -9.04 7.05 6.03
CA SER A 69 -10.11 6.47 6.82
C SER A 69 -10.81 7.55 7.66
N GLY A 70 -12.11 7.36 7.93
CA GLY A 70 -12.90 8.33 8.67
C GLY A 70 -14.37 7.93 8.82
N ILE A 71 -15.21 8.89 9.21
CA ILE A 71 -16.65 8.69 9.41
C ILE A 71 -17.42 9.55 8.41
N ILE A 72 -18.42 8.98 7.74
CA ILE A 72 -19.33 9.71 6.86
C ILE A 72 -20.14 10.72 7.71
N VAL A 73 -20.12 12.00 7.32
CA VAL A 73 -20.81 13.09 8.02
C VAL A 73 -21.89 13.79 7.18
N GLU A 74 -21.92 13.53 5.87
CA GLU A 74 -22.88 14.07 4.91
C GLU A 74 -22.94 13.12 3.70
N VAL A 75 -24.11 13.00 3.07
CA VAL A 75 -24.32 12.15 1.88
C VAL A 75 -25.16 12.89 0.85
N GLY A 76 -24.86 12.69 -0.43
CA GLY A 76 -25.67 13.20 -1.55
C GLY A 76 -26.99 12.44 -1.72
N LYS A 77 -27.89 12.96 -2.56
CA LYS A 77 -29.27 12.44 -2.73
C LYS A 77 -29.34 11.08 -3.46
N GLY A 78 -28.33 10.75 -4.25
CA GLY A 78 -28.17 9.47 -4.95
C GLY A 78 -27.42 8.41 -4.12
N VAL A 79 -26.99 8.74 -2.89
CA VAL A 79 -26.31 7.78 -2.02
C VAL A 79 -27.31 6.82 -1.40
N THR A 80 -27.16 5.52 -1.71
CA THR A 80 -28.11 4.47 -1.29
C THR A 80 -27.49 3.44 -0.35
N GLU A 81 -26.19 3.15 -0.49
CA GLU A 81 -25.50 2.11 0.28
C GLU A 81 -24.92 2.61 1.63
N TRP A 82 -24.87 3.93 1.82
CA TRP A 82 -24.15 4.57 2.93
C TRP A 82 -24.98 5.63 3.65
N LYS A 83 -24.71 5.84 4.94
CA LYS A 83 -25.38 6.85 5.77
C LYS A 83 -24.37 7.57 6.69
N VAL A 84 -24.81 8.71 7.21
CA VAL A 84 -24.09 9.45 8.24
C VAL A 84 -23.83 8.56 9.46
N GLY A 85 -22.59 8.56 9.95
CA GLY A 85 -22.13 7.73 11.06
C GLY A 85 -21.38 6.45 10.66
N ASP A 86 -21.42 6.01 9.40
CA ASP A 86 -20.69 4.83 8.97
C ASP A 86 -19.16 5.05 8.98
N GLU A 87 -18.43 4.07 9.52
CA GLU A 87 -16.97 4.03 9.50
C GLU A 87 -16.45 3.48 8.16
N VAL A 88 -15.57 4.23 7.49
CA VAL A 88 -15.06 3.90 6.16
C VAL A 88 -13.55 4.09 6.04
N LEU A 89 -12.96 3.38 5.08
CA LEU A 89 -11.70 3.69 4.41
C LEU A 89 -11.99 3.91 2.92
N GLY A 90 -11.13 4.63 2.20
CA GLY A 90 -11.42 4.95 0.80
C GLY A 90 -10.22 5.42 -0.01
N LEU A 91 -10.38 5.29 -1.33
CA LEU A 91 -9.48 5.80 -2.35
C LEU A 91 -10.02 7.15 -2.87
N ALA A 92 -9.13 8.05 -3.27
CA ALA A 92 -9.49 9.35 -3.82
C ALA A 92 -8.50 9.85 -4.88
N GLY A 93 -9.00 10.63 -5.84
CA GLY A 93 -8.15 11.34 -6.80
C GLY A 93 -7.26 12.43 -6.19
N GLY A 94 -7.48 12.80 -4.92
CA GLY A 94 -6.77 13.83 -4.16
C GLY A 94 -7.63 14.29 -2.98
N GLY A 95 -7.03 15.01 -2.02
CA GLY A 95 -7.75 15.67 -0.92
C GLY A 95 -7.69 14.99 0.45
N ALA A 96 -6.97 13.88 0.63
CA ALA A 96 -6.93 13.18 1.90
C ALA A 96 -6.14 13.92 3.00
N TYR A 97 -5.25 14.86 2.67
CA TYR A 97 -4.48 15.66 3.64
C TYR A 97 -5.32 16.82 4.24
N ALA A 98 -6.55 16.54 4.66
CA ALA A 98 -7.51 17.51 5.19
C ALA A 98 -8.38 16.94 6.31
N GLU A 99 -9.17 17.79 6.98
CA GLU A 99 -10.14 17.35 7.98
C GLU A 99 -11.38 16.66 7.39
N TYR A 100 -11.73 16.99 6.14
CA TYR A 100 -12.84 16.39 5.40
C TYR A 100 -12.47 16.15 3.94
N ILE A 101 -13.02 15.09 3.34
CA ILE A 101 -12.87 14.76 1.92
C ILE A 101 -14.22 14.39 1.32
N VAL A 102 -14.47 14.78 0.08
CA VAL A 102 -15.57 14.29 -0.75
C VAL A 102 -15.03 13.22 -1.70
N THR A 103 -15.71 12.08 -1.80
CA THR A 103 -15.44 11.06 -2.82
C THR A 103 -16.75 10.41 -3.27
N MET A 104 -16.72 9.65 -4.38
CA MET A 104 -17.88 8.90 -4.85
C MET A 104 -18.27 7.80 -3.86
N GLN A 105 -19.56 7.51 -3.72
CA GLN A 105 -20.04 6.47 -2.80
C GLN A 105 -19.45 5.08 -3.07
N THR A 106 -19.03 4.81 -4.32
CA THR A 106 -18.39 3.56 -4.74
C THR A 106 -16.88 3.50 -4.47
N HIS A 107 -16.28 4.58 -3.95
CA HIS A 107 -14.84 4.68 -3.67
C HIS A 107 -14.51 4.60 -2.17
N VAL A 108 -15.53 4.41 -1.34
CA VAL A 108 -15.42 4.05 0.08
C VAL A 108 -15.70 2.57 0.28
N MET A 109 -15.14 2.04 1.36
CA MET A 109 -15.15 0.63 1.74
C MET A 109 -15.39 0.57 3.25
N LYS A 110 -16.13 -0.45 3.71
CA LYS A 110 -16.55 -0.52 5.11
C LYS A 110 -15.35 -0.79 6.01
N LYS A 111 -15.09 0.09 6.98
CA LYS A 111 -13.99 -0.13 7.92
C LYS A 111 -14.35 -1.28 8.86
N SER A 112 -13.49 -2.29 8.93
CA SER A 112 -13.61 -3.34 9.94
C SER A 112 -13.40 -2.76 11.35
N SER A 113 -14.23 -3.19 12.30
CA SER A 113 -14.10 -2.82 13.72
C SER A 113 -12.81 -3.36 14.35
N ARG A 114 -12.16 -4.36 13.72
CA ARG A 114 -10.87 -4.93 14.14
C ARG A 114 -9.67 -4.06 13.76
N LEU A 115 -9.84 -3.08 12.87
CA LEU A 115 -8.77 -2.17 12.43
C LEU A 115 -8.85 -0.84 13.16
N SER A 116 -7.69 -0.31 13.57
CA SER A 116 -7.56 1.10 13.89
C SER A 116 -7.78 1.97 12.65
N TRP A 117 -8.05 3.26 12.86
CA TRP A 117 -8.10 4.26 11.79
C TRP A 117 -6.82 4.27 10.96
N THR A 118 -5.67 4.10 11.60
CA THR A 118 -4.36 4.17 10.96
C THR A 118 -4.03 2.95 10.11
N GLU A 119 -4.50 1.76 10.51
CA GLU A 119 -4.39 0.55 9.68
C GLU A 119 -5.32 0.66 8.48
N ALA A 120 -6.59 1.00 8.72
CA ALA A 120 -7.59 1.19 7.67
C ALA A 120 -7.15 2.24 6.61
N ALA A 121 -6.52 3.33 7.02
CA ALA A 121 -6.02 4.37 6.10
C ALA A 121 -4.76 3.98 5.31
N SER A 122 -4.15 2.82 5.58
CA SER A 122 -2.95 2.32 4.88
C SER A 122 -3.25 1.24 3.83
N ILE A 123 -4.51 0.83 3.71
CA ILE A 123 -4.96 -0.23 2.79
C ILE A 123 -5.16 0.28 1.35
N PRO A 124 -5.93 1.37 1.08
CA PRO A 124 -6.51 1.61 -0.24
C PRO A 124 -5.49 1.71 -1.39
N GLU A 125 -4.55 2.65 -1.34
CA GLU A 125 -3.61 2.88 -2.45
C GLU A 125 -2.67 1.67 -2.62
N ASN A 126 -2.20 1.11 -1.50
CA ASN A 126 -1.22 0.03 -1.49
C ASN A 126 -1.79 -1.29 -2.03
N PHE A 127 -2.95 -1.73 -1.53
CA PHE A 127 -3.53 -3.02 -1.89
C PHE A 127 -4.31 -2.98 -3.20
N LEU A 128 -5.02 -1.90 -3.52
CA LEU A 128 -5.71 -1.78 -4.82
C LEU A 128 -4.68 -1.69 -5.97
N THR A 129 -3.56 -0.98 -5.78
CA THR A 129 -2.46 -0.95 -6.76
C THR A 129 -1.81 -2.33 -6.92
N ALA A 130 -1.52 -3.03 -5.82
CA ALA A 130 -0.89 -4.35 -5.88
C ALA A 130 -1.82 -5.43 -6.48
N PHE A 131 -3.10 -5.43 -6.12
CA PHE A 131 -4.12 -6.31 -6.70
C PHE A 131 -4.31 -6.04 -8.19
N GLN A 132 -4.44 -4.77 -8.60
CA GLN A 132 -4.46 -4.39 -10.01
C GLN A 132 -3.23 -4.93 -10.75
N ALA A 133 -2.04 -4.80 -10.15
CA ALA A 133 -0.79 -5.18 -10.79
C ALA A 133 -0.64 -6.69 -11.02
N LEU A 134 -1.05 -7.49 -10.03
CA LEU A 134 -0.95 -8.96 -10.06
C LEU A 134 -2.13 -9.58 -10.81
N VAL A 135 -3.37 -9.24 -10.43
CA VAL A 135 -4.58 -9.93 -10.89
C VAL A 135 -5.08 -9.37 -12.22
N LEU A 136 -5.18 -8.04 -12.36
CA LEU A 136 -5.80 -7.41 -13.53
C LEU A 136 -4.84 -7.05 -14.68
N VAL A 137 -3.52 -7.13 -14.46
CA VAL A 137 -2.50 -6.76 -15.46
C VAL A 137 -1.51 -7.90 -15.72
N ALA A 138 -0.93 -8.50 -14.67
CA ALA A 138 -0.10 -9.69 -14.83
C ALA A 138 -0.92 -10.98 -14.99
N GLU A 139 -2.22 -10.98 -14.66
CA GLU A 139 -3.09 -12.17 -14.67
C GLU A 139 -2.45 -13.35 -13.90
N MET A 140 -1.91 -13.07 -12.71
CA MET A 140 -1.15 -14.05 -11.91
C MET A 140 -1.97 -15.32 -11.62
N HIS A 141 -1.32 -16.46 -11.68
CA HIS A 141 -1.88 -17.78 -11.43
C HIS A 141 -1.26 -18.42 -10.16
N SER A 142 -1.96 -19.40 -9.60
CA SER A 142 -1.37 -20.25 -8.56
C SER A 142 -0.20 -21.05 -9.14
N ASN A 143 0.87 -21.16 -8.37
CA ASN A 143 2.21 -21.66 -8.75
C ASN A 143 3.04 -20.76 -9.68
N ASP A 144 2.61 -19.53 -10.00
CA ASP A 144 3.50 -18.54 -10.64
C ASP A 144 4.68 -18.19 -9.71
N ASP A 145 5.86 -17.99 -10.29
CA ASP A 145 7.04 -17.43 -9.65
C ASP A 145 7.05 -15.90 -9.83
N VAL A 146 7.14 -15.14 -8.74
CA VAL A 146 6.92 -13.68 -8.75
C VAL A 146 8.15 -12.89 -8.28
N LEU A 147 8.52 -11.84 -9.01
CA LEU A 147 9.51 -10.84 -8.61
C LEU A 147 8.83 -9.50 -8.27
N VAL A 148 9.06 -9.01 -7.05
CA VAL A 148 8.52 -7.72 -6.58
C VAL A 148 9.67 -6.74 -6.31
N HIS A 149 9.72 -5.64 -7.06
CA HIS A 149 10.70 -4.59 -6.84
C HIS A 149 10.30 -3.63 -5.72
N ALA A 150 11.31 -2.99 -5.11
CA ALA A 150 11.13 -2.10 -3.97
C ALA A 150 10.28 -2.75 -2.85
N GLY A 151 10.52 -4.03 -2.56
CA GLY A 151 9.64 -4.89 -1.77
C GLY A 151 9.29 -4.35 -0.38
N ALA A 152 10.19 -3.59 0.24
CA ALA A 152 9.97 -2.92 1.54
C ALA A 152 9.26 -1.55 1.42
N SER A 153 8.42 -1.36 0.40
CA SER A 153 7.47 -0.26 0.25
C SER A 153 6.04 -0.75 0.54
N GLY A 154 5.06 0.14 0.70
CA GLY A 154 3.67 -0.26 0.98
C GLY A 154 3.09 -1.15 -0.13
N VAL A 155 3.17 -0.71 -1.39
CA VAL A 155 2.79 -1.51 -2.57
C VAL A 155 3.61 -2.80 -2.68
N GLY A 156 4.91 -2.77 -2.36
CA GLY A 156 5.77 -3.96 -2.35
C GLY A 156 5.33 -5.01 -1.33
N ILE A 157 5.07 -4.61 -0.09
CA ILE A 157 4.58 -5.46 1.00
C ILE A 157 3.17 -5.99 0.71
N ALA A 158 2.32 -5.18 0.07
CA ALA A 158 1.00 -5.60 -0.40
C ALA A 158 1.10 -6.64 -1.51
N ALA A 159 1.94 -6.42 -2.53
CA ALA A 159 2.14 -7.33 -3.64
C ALA A 159 2.75 -8.67 -3.19
N ILE A 160 3.69 -8.67 -2.25
CA ILE A 160 4.28 -9.89 -1.68
C ILE A 160 3.20 -10.72 -0.98
N GLN A 161 2.40 -10.11 -0.09
CA GLN A 161 1.33 -10.81 0.62
C GLN A 161 0.24 -11.34 -0.33
N LEU A 162 -0.18 -10.54 -1.33
CA LEU A 162 -1.15 -10.97 -2.34
C LEU A 162 -0.61 -12.11 -3.20
N SER A 163 0.67 -12.08 -3.58
CA SER A 163 1.31 -13.18 -4.32
C SER A 163 1.28 -14.48 -3.50
N ARG A 164 1.62 -14.42 -2.21
CA ARG A 164 1.53 -15.60 -1.31
C ARG A 164 0.09 -16.05 -1.07
N PHE A 165 -0.88 -15.13 -1.01
CA PHE A 165 -2.30 -15.45 -0.85
C PHE A 165 -2.90 -16.15 -2.07
N PHE A 166 -2.57 -15.69 -3.29
CA PHE A 166 -2.98 -16.33 -4.54
C PHE A 166 -2.13 -17.55 -4.94
N GLY A 167 -1.26 -18.04 -4.04
CA GLY A 167 -0.55 -19.31 -4.21
C GLY A 167 0.68 -19.26 -5.11
N ALA A 168 1.36 -18.11 -5.24
CA ALA A 168 2.65 -18.02 -5.94
C ALA A 168 3.66 -19.03 -5.36
N ASN A 169 4.34 -19.78 -6.23
CA ASN A 169 5.33 -20.81 -5.86
C ASN A 169 6.50 -20.16 -5.09
N THR A 170 7.25 -19.30 -5.78
CA THR A 170 8.22 -18.40 -5.16
C THR A 170 7.77 -16.94 -5.24
N VAL A 171 8.19 -16.17 -4.24
CA VAL A 171 8.13 -14.70 -4.25
C VAL A 171 9.53 -14.18 -3.92
N THR A 172 10.17 -13.51 -4.87
CA THR A 172 11.47 -12.86 -4.74
C THR A 172 11.29 -11.35 -4.58
N ALA A 173 11.89 -10.73 -3.58
CA ALA A 173 11.75 -9.29 -3.33
C ALA A 173 13.09 -8.54 -3.38
N THR A 174 13.15 -7.39 -4.07
CA THR A 174 14.37 -6.55 -4.10
C THR A 174 14.30 -5.40 -3.09
N ALA A 175 15.39 -5.19 -2.35
CA ALA A 175 15.56 -4.06 -1.44
C ALA A 175 17.04 -3.63 -1.33
N SER A 176 17.30 -2.53 -0.62
CA SER A 176 18.55 -1.75 -0.72
C SER A 176 19.57 -1.97 0.41
N THR A 177 19.21 -2.69 1.47
CA THR A 177 20.02 -2.93 2.68
C THR A 177 19.63 -4.26 3.32
N LYS A 178 20.50 -4.86 4.14
CA LYS A 178 20.26 -6.19 4.74
C LYS A 178 19.01 -6.21 5.61
N GLU A 179 18.78 -5.15 6.39
CA GLU A 179 17.71 -5.07 7.39
C GLU A 179 16.33 -5.05 6.72
N LYS A 180 16.23 -4.46 5.52
CA LYS A 180 15.00 -4.51 4.69
C LYS A 180 14.76 -5.92 4.13
N LEU A 181 15.83 -6.64 3.77
CA LEU A 181 15.74 -7.99 3.20
C LEU A 181 15.37 -9.01 4.29
N ASP A 182 16.04 -8.93 5.45
CA ASP A 182 15.71 -9.68 6.66
C ASP A 182 14.26 -9.46 7.10
N TYR A 183 13.81 -8.19 7.08
CA TYR A 183 12.43 -7.83 7.39
C TYR A 183 11.43 -8.50 6.42
N LEU A 184 11.68 -8.46 5.12
CA LEU A 184 10.80 -9.08 4.10
C LEU A 184 10.71 -10.61 4.20
N LEU A 185 11.78 -11.28 4.65
CA LEU A 185 11.77 -12.70 4.99
C LEU A 185 11.01 -12.99 6.30
N SER A 186 11.05 -12.06 7.27
CA SER A 186 10.42 -12.23 8.58
C SER A 186 8.89 -12.04 8.60
N LEU A 187 8.31 -11.51 7.52
CA LEU A 187 6.87 -11.26 7.45
C LEU A 187 6.06 -12.57 7.37
N PRO A 188 4.97 -12.71 8.15
CA PRO A 188 3.87 -13.61 7.80
C PRO A 188 3.41 -13.35 6.36
N ALA A 189 3.33 -14.39 5.53
CA ALA A 189 3.11 -14.29 4.08
C ALA A 189 4.14 -13.36 3.36
N GLY A 190 5.38 -13.33 3.86
CA GLY A 190 6.50 -12.57 3.31
C GLY A 190 7.14 -13.16 2.06
N ALA A 191 8.30 -12.60 1.69
CA ALA A 191 9.06 -13.07 0.55
C ALA A 191 9.73 -14.42 0.87
N THR A 192 9.79 -15.31 -0.12
CA THR A 192 10.54 -16.58 -0.03
C THR A 192 12.03 -16.38 -0.27
N HIS A 193 12.37 -15.41 -1.12
CA HIS A 193 13.73 -15.09 -1.57
C HIS A 193 13.91 -13.58 -1.61
N VAL A 194 15.13 -13.10 -1.45
CA VAL A 194 15.43 -11.66 -1.38
C VAL A 194 16.75 -11.34 -2.06
N ALA A 195 16.82 -10.20 -2.75
CA ALA A 195 18.02 -9.75 -3.47
C ALA A 195 18.37 -8.29 -3.12
N ASN A 196 19.62 -8.06 -2.70
CA ASN A 196 20.16 -6.72 -2.56
C ASN A 196 20.59 -6.18 -3.94
N TYR A 197 19.73 -5.39 -4.58
CA TYR A 197 19.98 -4.87 -5.93
C TYR A 197 21.21 -3.94 -6.04
N LYS A 198 21.85 -3.58 -4.91
CA LYS A 198 23.13 -2.85 -4.89
C LYS A 198 24.38 -3.75 -4.93
N THR A 199 24.25 -5.02 -4.55
CA THR A 199 25.41 -5.93 -4.34
C THR A 199 25.22 -7.33 -4.93
N GLN A 200 24.08 -7.59 -5.56
CA GLN A 200 23.74 -8.86 -6.21
C GLN A 200 23.02 -8.56 -7.52
N ASP A 201 23.19 -9.41 -8.52
CA ASP A 201 22.27 -9.42 -9.65
C ASP A 201 20.98 -10.14 -9.27
N PHE A 202 19.84 -9.46 -9.37
CA PHE A 202 18.57 -10.08 -9.03
C PHE A 202 18.07 -11.02 -10.13
N SER A 203 18.53 -10.90 -11.38
CA SER A 203 18.14 -11.84 -12.45
C SER A 203 18.68 -13.25 -12.15
N GLU A 204 19.92 -13.34 -11.67
CA GLU A 204 20.54 -14.59 -11.20
C GLU A 204 19.91 -15.11 -9.91
N VAL A 205 19.57 -14.25 -8.94
CA VAL A 205 18.83 -14.69 -7.73
C VAL A 205 17.47 -15.27 -8.09
N THR A 206 16.72 -14.67 -9.03
CA THR A 206 15.44 -15.24 -9.49
C THR A 206 15.64 -16.55 -10.25
N LYS A 207 16.66 -16.69 -11.11
CA LYS A 207 16.96 -17.96 -11.79
C LYS A 207 17.29 -19.05 -10.78
N ALA A 208 18.13 -18.78 -9.79
CA ALA A 208 18.46 -19.73 -8.74
C ALA A 208 17.23 -20.19 -7.93
N ALA A 209 16.34 -19.25 -7.56
CA ALA A 209 15.08 -19.55 -6.86
C ALA A 209 14.09 -20.38 -7.70
N THR A 210 14.18 -20.34 -9.03
CA THR A 210 13.24 -20.95 -9.98
C THR A 210 13.84 -22.11 -10.78
N GLY A 211 14.96 -22.69 -10.33
CA GLY A 211 15.61 -23.82 -11.01
C GLY A 211 16.16 -23.50 -12.41
N GLY A 212 16.44 -22.22 -12.69
CA GLY A 212 16.92 -21.72 -13.98
C GLY A 212 15.83 -21.18 -14.91
N LYS A 213 14.54 -21.38 -14.59
CA LYS A 213 13.38 -20.98 -15.40
C LYS A 213 13.26 -19.45 -15.58
N GLY A 214 13.46 -18.70 -14.50
CA GLY A 214 13.02 -17.32 -14.38
C GLY A 214 11.61 -17.19 -13.79
N VAL A 215 11.17 -15.96 -13.55
CA VAL A 215 9.88 -15.61 -12.94
C VAL A 215 8.78 -15.40 -13.97
N ASP A 216 7.57 -15.91 -13.72
CA ASP A 216 6.42 -15.73 -14.60
C ASP A 216 5.80 -14.33 -14.48
N VAL A 217 5.98 -13.66 -13.34
CA VAL A 217 5.44 -12.32 -13.07
C VAL A 217 6.50 -11.38 -12.49
N VAL A 218 6.58 -10.15 -13.02
CA VAL A 218 7.37 -9.04 -12.45
C VAL A 218 6.46 -7.86 -12.13
N VAL A 219 6.52 -7.38 -10.88
CA VAL A 219 5.92 -6.10 -10.46
C VAL A 219 7.03 -5.05 -10.35
N ASP A 220 7.17 -4.22 -11.37
CA ASP A 220 8.20 -3.18 -11.43
C ASP A 220 7.67 -1.80 -11.01
N MET A 221 8.48 -1.14 -10.19
CA MET A 221 8.30 0.24 -9.74
C MET A 221 9.55 1.11 -10.03
N VAL A 222 10.60 0.53 -10.64
CA VAL A 222 11.94 1.10 -10.72
C VAL A 222 12.26 1.59 -12.13
N GLY A 223 11.88 0.88 -13.19
CA GLY A 223 12.11 1.31 -14.57
C GLY A 223 13.59 1.24 -14.99
N GLN A 224 14.13 2.35 -15.49
CA GLN A 224 15.42 2.44 -16.21
C GLN A 224 16.52 1.50 -15.74
N SER A 225 16.93 1.59 -14.47
CA SER A 225 18.08 0.84 -13.93
C SER A 225 17.86 -0.67 -13.76
N HIS A 226 16.62 -1.14 -13.86
CA HIS A 226 16.24 -2.54 -13.67
C HIS A 226 15.84 -3.23 -14.98
N TRP A 227 15.42 -2.48 -16.01
CA TRP A 227 14.88 -2.99 -17.28
C TRP A 227 15.59 -4.22 -17.84
N ALA A 228 16.89 -4.15 -18.12
CA ALA A 228 17.63 -5.26 -18.74
C ALA A 228 17.57 -6.55 -17.90
N ARG A 229 17.73 -6.41 -16.58
CA ARG A 229 17.65 -7.52 -15.62
C ARG A 229 16.24 -8.09 -15.49
N ASN A 230 15.20 -7.26 -15.64
CA ASN A 230 13.82 -7.75 -15.66
C ASN A 230 13.58 -8.64 -16.88
N ILE A 231 14.07 -8.22 -18.06
CA ILE A 231 14.01 -9.01 -19.30
C ILE A 231 14.81 -10.32 -19.19
N GLU A 232 15.94 -10.33 -18.46
CA GLU A 232 16.69 -11.54 -18.14
C GLU A 232 15.98 -12.46 -17.13
N ALA A 233 15.39 -11.88 -16.09
CA ALA A 233 14.72 -12.57 -14.97
C ALA A 233 13.42 -13.24 -15.38
N LEU A 234 12.65 -12.65 -16.30
CA LEU A 234 11.38 -13.20 -16.79
C LEU A 234 11.55 -14.58 -17.43
N ALA A 235 10.62 -15.49 -17.14
CA ALA A 235 10.48 -16.77 -17.82
C ALA A 235 10.04 -16.59 -19.30
N VAL A 236 9.95 -17.70 -20.02
CA VAL A 236 9.17 -17.75 -21.27
C VAL A 236 7.68 -17.57 -20.92
N ASP A 237 6.95 -16.81 -21.75
CA ASP A 237 5.60 -16.31 -21.51
C ASP A 237 5.45 -15.40 -20.26
N GLY A 238 6.57 -14.88 -19.75
CA GLY A 238 6.62 -14.01 -18.58
C GLY A 238 5.92 -12.65 -18.77
N ARG A 239 5.33 -12.14 -17.69
CA ARG A 239 4.42 -10.98 -17.67
C ARG A 239 4.93 -9.91 -16.70
N MET A 240 5.23 -8.70 -17.19
CA MET A 240 5.71 -7.58 -16.39
C MET A 240 4.69 -6.43 -16.33
N THR A 241 4.27 -6.08 -15.11
CA THR A 241 3.52 -4.86 -14.81
C THR A 241 4.47 -3.75 -14.41
N VAL A 242 4.50 -2.64 -15.16
CA VAL A 242 5.27 -1.43 -14.82
C VAL A 242 4.33 -0.40 -14.18
N LEU A 243 4.50 -0.17 -12.88
CA LEU A 243 3.69 0.76 -12.08
C LEU A 243 4.34 2.14 -11.92
N ALA A 244 5.67 2.20 -11.90
CA ALA A 244 6.43 3.42 -11.68
C ALA A 244 7.83 3.33 -12.29
N ALA A 245 8.47 4.50 -12.43
CA ALA A 245 9.78 4.66 -13.03
C ALA A 245 10.76 5.35 -12.05
N LEU A 246 10.89 4.83 -10.82
CA LEU A 246 11.63 5.48 -9.73
C LEU A 246 13.11 5.77 -10.01
N SER A 247 13.73 5.06 -10.96
CA SER A 247 15.11 5.30 -11.40
C SER A 247 15.24 6.05 -12.73
N GLY A 248 14.12 6.37 -13.39
CA GLY A 248 14.07 7.04 -14.69
C GLY A 248 13.08 6.38 -15.65
N PRO A 249 12.38 7.15 -16.51
CA PRO A 249 11.39 6.63 -17.47
C PRO A 249 11.97 6.30 -18.86
N VAL A 250 13.24 6.61 -19.12
CA VAL A 250 13.92 6.38 -20.40
C VAL A 250 14.86 5.20 -20.26
N VAL A 251 14.85 4.25 -21.20
CA VAL A 251 15.86 3.18 -21.29
C VAL A 251 16.67 3.40 -22.56
N ASP A 252 17.96 3.66 -22.41
CA ASP A 252 18.88 3.80 -23.54
C ASP A 252 19.19 2.43 -24.14
N LYS A 253 18.98 2.28 -25.46
CA LYS A 253 19.35 1.11 -26.28
C LYS A 253 18.73 -0.23 -25.81
N VAL A 254 17.42 -0.39 -26.01
CA VAL A 254 16.70 -1.65 -25.73
C VAL A 254 16.98 -2.72 -26.79
N ASN A 255 17.37 -3.93 -26.36
CA ASN A 255 17.36 -5.13 -27.20
C ASN A 255 15.96 -5.78 -27.17
N LEU A 256 15.29 -5.87 -28.32
CA LEU A 256 13.95 -6.46 -28.45
C LEU A 256 13.95 -7.99 -28.63
N GLY A 257 15.08 -8.60 -28.98
CA GLY A 257 15.17 -10.05 -29.25
C GLY A 257 14.62 -10.94 -28.13
N PRO A 258 15.01 -10.73 -26.86
CA PRO A 258 14.47 -11.52 -25.75
C PRO A 258 12.96 -11.38 -25.56
N ILE A 259 12.36 -10.22 -25.87
CA ILE A 259 10.89 -10.02 -25.78
C ILE A 259 10.19 -10.93 -26.78
N LEU A 260 10.73 -11.07 -28.00
CA LEU A 260 10.19 -11.94 -29.03
C LEU A 260 10.37 -13.43 -28.68
N TYR A 261 11.60 -13.85 -28.36
CA TYR A 261 11.90 -15.27 -28.13
C TYR A 261 11.30 -15.82 -26.82
N LYS A 262 11.18 -15.01 -25.77
CA LYS A 262 10.44 -15.35 -24.55
C LYS A 262 8.96 -14.98 -24.61
N ARG A 263 8.45 -14.37 -25.68
CA ARG A 263 7.05 -13.93 -25.85
C ARG A 263 6.52 -13.06 -24.69
N LEU A 264 7.34 -12.15 -24.19
CA LEU A 264 7.05 -11.39 -22.96
C LEU A 264 5.89 -10.41 -23.13
N ARG A 265 4.96 -10.39 -22.18
CA ARG A 265 3.97 -9.30 -22.04
C ARG A 265 4.53 -8.23 -21.12
N ILE A 266 4.61 -6.99 -21.59
CA ILE A 266 5.05 -5.84 -20.79
C ILE A 266 3.96 -4.77 -20.86
N GLN A 267 3.38 -4.41 -19.71
CA GLN A 267 2.24 -3.49 -19.65
C GLN A 267 2.41 -2.46 -18.53
N GLY A 268 2.27 -1.18 -18.88
CA GLY A 268 2.19 -0.10 -17.90
C GLY A 268 0.81 0.01 -17.28
N SER A 269 0.73 0.38 -15.99
CA SER A 269 -0.54 0.75 -15.36
C SER A 269 -0.37 1.80 -14.27
N THR A 270 -1.35 2.70 -14.16
CA THR A 270 -1.50 3.66 -13.06
C THR A 270 -2.92 3.58 -12.51
N LEU A 271 -3.09 3.80 -11.20
CA LEU A 271 -4.39 3.70 -10.51
C LEU A 271 -5.15 5.04 -10.52
N ARG A 272 -4.53 6.12 -10.00
CA ARG A 272 -5.14 7.44 -9.79
C ARG A 272 -5.77 8.08 -11.04
N SER A 273 -5.28 7.73 -12.23
CA SER A 273 -5.72 8.27 -13.53
C SER A 273 -6.86 7.50 -14.19
N ARG A 274 -7.34 6.41 -13.58
CA ARG A 274 -8.40 5.54 -14.11
C ARG A 274 -9.77 6.22 -14.03
N THR A 275 -10.74 5.70 -14.79
CA THR A 275 -12.13 6.17 -14.71
C THR A 275 -12.76 5.78 -13.37
N VAL A 276 -13.80 6.53 -12.97
CA VAL A 276 -14.65 6.22 -11.81
C VAL A 276 -15.24 4.81 -11.93
N SER A 277 -15.61 4.35 -13.13
CA SER A 277 -16.09 2.97 -13.35
C SER A 277 -15.01 1.93 -13.02
N TYR A 278 -13.79 2.09 -13.54
CA TYR A 278 -12.70 1.16 -13.30
C TYR A 278 -12.26 1.13 -11.83
N GLN A 279 -12.24 2.29 -11.16
CA GLN A 279 -11.95 2.36 -9.72
C GLN A 279 -13.09 1.74 -8.89
N THR A 280 -14.35 1.88 -9.31
CA THR A 280 -15.50 1.18 -8.73
C THR A 280 -15.39 -0.34 -8.88
N GLU A 281 -15.12 -0.82 -10.10
CA GLU A 281 -14.94 -2.24 -10.41
C GLU A 281 -13.81 -2.85 -9.57
N LEU A 282 -12.64 -2.20 -9.55
CA LEU A 282 -11.48 -2.61 -8.76
C LEU A 282 -11.80 -2.65 -7.25
N ILE A 283 -12.48 -1.64 -6.71
CA ILE A 283 -12.87 -1.59 -5.29
C ILE A 283 -13.94 -2.64 -4.97
N SER A 284 -14.87 -2.93 -5.89
CA SER A 284 -15.86 -4.01 -5.73
C SER A 284 -15.24 -5.41 -5.79
N SER A 285 -14.10 -5.57 -6.45
CA SER A 285 -13.39 -6.85 -6.61
C SER A 285 -12.56 -7.29 -5.38
N GLN A 286 -12.56 -6.51 -4.30
CA GLN A 286 -11.85 -6.87 -3.07
C GLN A 286 -12.54 -8.04 -2.33
N GLY A 287 -11.75 -8.84 -1.61
CA GLY A 287 -12.25 -9.90 -0.74
C GLY A 287 -11.67 -9.81 0.67
N GLU A 288 -12.32 -10.44 1.64
CA GLU A 288 -11.73 -10.64 2.97
C GLU A 288 -10.63 -11.70 2.94
N GLY A 289 -9.56 -11.52 3.72
CA GLY A 289 -8.44 -12.45 3.78
C GLY A 289 -7.47 -12.16 4.93
N PRO A 290 -6.50 -13.06 5.21
CA PRO A 290 -5.58 -12.97 6.35
C PRO A 290 -4.45 -11.93 6.17
N ILE A 291 -4.69 -10.90 5.36
CA ILE A 291 -3.75 -9.87 4.94
C ILE A 291 -3.50 -8.88 6.09
N ARG A 292 -2.27 -8.36 6.21
CA ARG A 292 -1.86 -7.43 7.26
C ARG A 292 -1.27 -6.12 6.70
N THR A 293 -1.65 -5.02 7.34
CA THR A 293 -1.07 -3.69 7.13
C THR A 293 0.19 -3.52 7.97
N TYR A 294 1.27 -3.05 7.36
CA TYR A 294 2.56 -2.85 8.05
C TYR A 294 2.90 -1.37 8.19
N ILE A 295 2.46 -0.79 9.30
CA ILE A 295 2.71 0.62 9.64
C ILE A 295 4.12 0.80 10.18
N HIS A 296 4.96 1.55 9.45
CA HIS A 296 6.26 2.00 9.96
C HIS A 296 6.12 3.17 10.95
N LYS A 297 5.21 4.11 10.69
CA LYS A 297 4.96 5.36 11.46
C LYS A 297 3.74 6.12 10.85
N VAL A 298 3.03 6.97 11.61
CA VAL A 298 1.80 7.72 11.19
C VAL A 298 1.85 9.18 11.64
N CYS A 299 1.61 10.20 10.81
CA CYS A 299 2.04 11.59 11.12
C CYS A 299 1.09 12.40 12.05
N ILE A 300 1.64 13.33 12.85
CA ILE A 300 0.85 14.32 13.62
C ILE A 300 0.28 15.40 12.69
N PHE A 301 -1.04 15.54 12.68
CA PHE A 301 -1.76 16.61 11.96
C PHE A 301 -1.82 17.94 12.75
N LEU A 302 -1.40 17.95 14.01
CA LEU A 302 -1.53 19.06 14.96
C LEU A 302 -0.18 19.52 15.56
N THR A 303 0.73 20.09 14.76
CA THR A 303 1.61 21.20 15.20
C THR A 303 2.40 21.80 14.03
N ALA A 304 2.12 23.06 13.68
CA ALA A 304 3.00 23.89 12.86
C ALA A 304 2.74 25.40 13.11
N PRO A 305 3.16 25.97 14.26
CA PRO A 305 3.17 27.42 14.45
C PRO A 305 4.39 28.03 13.74
N ALA A 306 4.16 28.93 12.79
CA ALA A 306 5.24 29.59 12.06
C ALA A 306 5.76 30.84 12.81
N ALA A 307 6.65 30.67 13.81
CA ALA A 307 7.51 31.76 14.36
C ALA A 307 8.55 31.29 15.41
N ALA A 308 9.52 30.43 15.07
CA ALA A 308 10.78 30.29 15.83
C ALA A 308 11.86 29.61 14.98
N MET A 309 13.13 30.04 15.10
CA MET A 309 14.26 29.33 14.50
C MET A 309 14.85 28.31 15.48
N GLY A 310 15.02 27.09 14.97
CA GLY A 310 15.58 25.92 15.65
C GLY A 310 15.52 24.75 14.65
N PRO A 311 16.44 23.77 14.70
CA PRO A 311 16.56 22.79 13.63
C PRO A 311 15.29 21.95 13.49
N LEU A 312 14.82 21.77 12.24
CA LEU A 312 13.79 20.78 11.95
C LEU A 312 14.25 19.43 12.47
N LEU A 313 13.39 18.72 13.22
CA LEU A 313 13.65 17.31 13.53
C LEU A 313 13.38 16.49 12.26
N LEU A 314 14.39 16.48 11.40
CA LEU A 314 14.38 15.86 10.10
C LEU A 314 14.09 14.36 10.23
N VAL A 315 13.19 13.89 9.37
CA VAL A 315 12.87 12.48 9.25
C VAL A 315 14.02 11.73 8.58
N VAL A 316 14.83 11.04 9.38
CA VAL A 316 15.97 10.23 8.92
C VAL A 316 15.91 8.85 9.57
N LEU A 317 16.27 7.80 8.82
CA LEU A 317 16.55 6.50 9.42
C LEU A 317 17.93 6.52 10.08
N THR A 318 17.97 6.31 11.39
CA THR A 318 19.14 5.78 12.09
C THR A 318 18.70 4.64 12.98
N LEU A 319 19.00 3.40 12.57
CA LEU A 319 18.90 2.24 13.44
C LEU A 319 20.03 2.35 14.48
N LYS A 320 19.68 2.44 15.77
CA LYS A 320 20.64 2.08 16.82
C LYS A 320 20.63 0.55 16.96
N PRO A 321 21.80 -0.11 16.94
CA PRO A 321 21.86 -1.56 17.10
C PRO A 321 21.60 -1.94 18.57
N ASN A 322 20.99 -3.12 18.75
CA ASN A 322 21.65 -4.18 19.52
C ASN A 322 21.04 -5.54 19.18
N TRP A 323 21.83 -6.59 19.36
CA TRP A 323 21.62 -7.92 18.77
C TRP A 323 22.03 -8.98 19.78
N ARG A 324 21.18 -9.99 20.00
CA ARG A 324 21.55 -11.43 19.92
C ARG A 324 20.35 -12.35 20.12
N ALA A 325 20.18 -13.26 19.18
CA ALA A 325 19.40 -14.47 19.38
C ALA A 325 20.33 -15.54 19.97
N THR A 326 19.91 -16.14 21.07
CA THR A 326 20.46 -17.40 21.61
C THR A 326 19.27 -18.23 22.05
N ALA A 327 19.25 -19.50 21.68
CA ALA A 327 18.20 -20.42 22.11
C ALA A 327 18.39 -20.83 23.58
N SER A 328 17.30 -21.40 24.14
CA SER A 328 17.22 -22.13 25.41
C SER A 328 17.10 -21.34 26.73
N ALA A 329 16.10 -21.78 27.50
CA ALA A 329 16.03 -21.89 28.96
C ALA A 329 15.50 -20.73 29.84
N ILE A 330 14.39 -21.05 30.52
CA ILE A 330 13.95 -20.62 31.87
C ILE A 330 13.25 -19.24 32.02
N HIS A 331 12.08 -19.26 32.68
CA HIS A 331 11.24 -18.10 33.05
C HIS A 331 11.55 -17.53 34.45
N PHE A 332 11.23 -16.24 34.71
CA PHE A 332 10.95 -15.53 36.02
C PHE A 332 11.03 -13.98 35.78
N ILE A 333 10.18 -12.97 36.14
CA ILE A 333 8.84 -12.55 36.77
C ILE A 333 7.22 -12.68 36.18
N ARG A 334 6.78 -12.37 37.53
CA ARG A 334 5.55 -12.45 38.45
C ARG A 334 4.47 -11.34 38.31
N VAL A 335 3.17 -11.72 38.31
CA VAL A 335 1.98 -10.83 38.44
C VAL A 335 1.20 -11.13 39.73
N SER A 336 0.96 -10.10 40.56
CA SER A 336 -0.07 -10.10 41.60
C SER A 336 -1.18 -9.16 41.16
N ILE A 337 -2.40 -9.65 40.96
CA ILE A 337 -3.55 -8.76 40.75
C ILE A 337 -4.00 -8.23 42.10
N MET A 338 -3.51 -7.06 42.49
CA MET A 338 -4.19 -6.24 43.49
C MET A 338 -5.49 -5.73 42.88
N HIS A 339 -6.60 -6.38 43.21
CA HIS A 339 -7.87 -5.67 43.22
C HIS A 339 -7.79 -4.63 44.33
N VAL A 340 -7.67 -3.35 43.97
CA VAL A 340 -7.95 -2.26 44.89
C VAL A 340 -9.46 -2.24 45.11
N LYS A 341 -9.94 -3.04 46.07
CA LYS A 341 -11.25 -2.80 46.67
C LYS A 341 -11.21 -1.38 47.25
N ARG A 342 -12.28 -0.61 47.02
CA ARG A 342 -12.58 0.52 47.90
C ARG A 342 -12.70 -0.01 49.32
N GLU A 343 -12.10 0.70 50.26
CA GLU A 343 -12.32 0.42 51.68
C GLU A 343 -13.75 0.81 52.07
N THR A 344 -14.32 -0.05 52.91
CA THR A 344 -15.51 0.10 53.75
C THR A 344 -16.26 1.44 53.73
N PHE A 345 -17.53 1.38 53.34
CA PHE A 345 -18.58 1.61 54.32
C PHE A 345 -19.46 0.35 54.39
N ASP A 346 -20.00 0.06 55.56
CA ASP A 346 -20.69 -1.20 55.87
C ASP A 346 -22.08 -0.93 56.44
N ALA A 347 -23.07 -1.70 55.99
CA ALA A 347 -24.44 -1.80 56.51
C ALA A 347 -25.23 -2.89 55.74
N ASP A 348 -25.59 -3.96 56.45
CA ASP A 348 -26.76 -4.82 56.25
C ASP A 348 -27.05 -5.43 54.85
N ALA A 349 -26.64 -6.70 54.64
CA ALA A 349 -27.51 -7.78 54.12
C ALA A 349 -26.84 -9.18 54.15
N ALA A 350 -27.68 -10.23 54.20
CA ALA A 350 -27.28 -11.64 54.25
C ALA A 350 -26.88 -12.22 52.87
N PRO A 351 -26.11 -13.33 52.80
CA PRO A 351 -25.71 -13.96 51.54
C PRO A 351 -26.87 -14.70 50.85
N ILE A 352 -26.80 -14.79 49.51
CA ILE A 352 -27.68 -15.61 48.67
C ILE A 352 -26.79 -16.59 47.88
N GLU A 353 -27.23 -17.85 47.80
CA GLU A 353 -26.50 -18.93 47.12
C GLU A 353 -26.58 -18.82 45.60
N LEU A 354 -25.55 -19.30 44.91
CA LEU A 354 -25.57 -19.52 43.46
C LEU A 354 -25.78 -21.01 43.18
N SER A 355 -26.87 -21.35 42.49
CA SER A 355 -27.07 -22.67 41.90
C SER A 355 -26.80 -22.61 40.39
N SER A 356 -26.16 -23.66 39.87
CA SER A 356 -25.84 -23.82 38.46
C SER A 356 -26.82 -24.77 37.79
N GLN A 357 -27.36 -24.38 36.63
CA GLN A 357 -27.87 -25.33 35.64
C GLN A 357 -27.27 -25.06 34.27
N GLN A 358 -27.19 -26.14 33.49
CA GLN A 358 -26.47 -26.26 32.24
C GLN A 358 -27.39 -27.05 31.31
N GLU A 359 -27.67 -26.50 30.13
CA GLU A 359 -28.43 -27.19 29.07
C GLU A 359 -27.62 -27.15 27.78
N ASP A 360 -27.24 -28.34 27.30
CA ASP A 360 -26.61 -28.56 26.01
C ASP A 360 -27.68 -28.83 24.94
N ALA A 361 -27.49 -28.31 23.72
CA ALA A 361 -28.42 -28.51 22.60
C ALA A 361 -27.68 -28.88 21.30
N GLU A 362 -27.79 -30.14 20.89
CA GLU A 362 -27.34 -30.60 19.56
C GLU A 362 -28.30 -30.11 18.46
N MET A 363 -27.78 -29.82 17.27
CA MET A 363 -28.58 -29.73 16.04
C MET A 363 -28.12 -30.76 15.02
N ARG A 364 -29.08 -31.52 14.47
CA ARG A 364 -28.87 -32.46 13.37
C ARG A 364 -29.06 -31.74 12.03
N TYR A 365 -28.28 -32.17 11.03
CA TYR A 365 -28.56 -31.85 9.64
C TYR A 365 -29.65 -32.77 9.09
N ASP A 366 -30.42 -32.26 8.13
CA ASP A 366 -31.30 -33.05 7.26
C ASP A 366 -31.21 -32.50 5.82
N SER A 367 -31.50 -33.32 4.81
CA SER A 367 -31.15 -33.00 3.42
C SER A 367 -32.16 -33.54 2.39
N ALA A 368 -32.85 -32.63 1.70
CA ALA A 368 -33.74 -32.95 0.57
C ALA A 368 -33.92 -31.75 -0.37
N GLY A 369 -34.30 -32.02 -1.63
CA GLY A 369 -34.86 -31.00 -2.55
C GLY A 369 -34.09 -30.76 -3.85
N ILE A 370 -34.28 -31.63 -4.85
CA ILE A 370 -34.02 -31.31 -6.26
C ILE A 370 -35.33 -30.82 -6.88
N GLY A 371 -35.30 -29.71 -7.63
CA GLY A 371 -36.47 -29.20 -8.35
C GLY A 371 -36.05 -28.35 -9.56
N SER A 372 -36.47 -28.76 -10.76
CA SER A 372 -36.19 -28.08 -12.02
C SER A 372 -37.36 -27.23 -12.49
N ASN A 373 -37.10 -26.23 -13.33
CA ASN A 373 -38.06 -25.75 -14.34
C ASN A 373 -37.36 -24.98 -15.45
N GLU A 374 -37.65 -25.32 -16.71
CA GLU A 374 -37.33 -24.52 -17.89
C GLU A 374 -38.56 -23.70 -18.31
N ASN A 375 -38.36 -22.54 -18.96
CA ASN A 375 -39.16 -22.18 -20.14
C ASN A 375 -38.45 -21.17 -21.05
N LYS A 376 -38.88 -21.08 -22.32
CA LYS A 376 -38.20 -20.40 -23.44
C LYS A 376 -39.00 -19.20 -23.99
N ILE A 377 -38.56 -18.66 -25.16
CA ILE A 377 -39.12 -17.59 -26.02
C ILE A 377 -38.36 -16.25 -25.82
N LEU A 378 -37.46 -15.71 -26.68
CA LEU A 378 -37.30 -15.61 -28.17
C LEU A 378 -38.39 -14.73 -28.84
N HIS A 379 -38.14 -13.76 -29.73
CA HIS A 379 -36.95 -13.21 -30.41
C HIS A 379 -37.21 -11.73 -30.79
N SER A 380 -36.18 -10.90 -30.89
CA SER A 380 -36.01 -9.93 -32.01
C SER A 380 -34.53 -9.49 -32.08
N ALA A 381 -34.05 -9.08 -33.27
CA ALA A 381 -32.62 -8.76 -33.46
C ALA A 381 -32.36 -7.78 -34.62
N ALA A 382 -31.40 -6.87 -34.42
CA ALA A 382 -30.61 -6.18 -35.46
C ALA A 382 -29.28 -5.71 -34.83
N PRO A 383 -28.11 -5.78 -35.52
CA PRO A 383 -26.81 -5.68 -34.86
C PRO A 383 -26.06 -4.34 -35.07
N SER A 384 -25.18 -4.01 -34.11
CA SER A 384 -24.06 -3.10 -34.31
C SER A 384 -22.76 -3.75 -33.81
N LEU A 385 -21.80 -3.98 -34.71
CA LEU A 385 -20.57 -4.73 -34.44
C LEU A 385 -19.54 -3.91 -33.65
N VAL A 386 -19.49 -4.09 -32.34
CA VAL A 386 -18.30 -3.83 -31.52
C VAL A 386 -18.01 -5.08 -30.70
N ALA A 387 -16.94 -5.79 -31.03
CA ALA A 387 -16.58 -7.06 -30.40
C ALA A 387 -15.99 -6.84 -29.00
N ARG A 388 -16.86 -6.64 -27.99
CA ARG A 388 -16.49 -6.86 -26.60
C ARG A 388 -16.21 -8.35 -26.39
N ARG A 389 -15.05 -8.67 -25.81
CA ARG A 389 -14.83 -9.97 -25.16
C ARG A 389 -15.30 -9.81 -23.72
N ASP A 390 -16.52 -10.26 -23.44
CA ASP A 390 -17.01 -10.35 -22.07
C ASP A 390 -16.27 -11.50 -21.38
N TYR A 391 -15.49 -11.18 -20.34
CA TYR A 391 -14.81 -12.16 -19.51
C TYR A 391 -15.73 -12.54 -18.34
N PRO A 392 -16.24 -13.78 -18.26
CA PRO A 392 -16.99 -14.22 -17.09
C PRO A 392 -16.04 -14.38 -15.90
N LEU A 393 -16.07 -13.42 -14.96
CA LEU A 393 -15.44 -13.56 -13.65
C LEU A 393 -16.13 -14.70 -12.89
N SER A 394 -15.54 -15.90 -12.93
CA SER A 394 -16.05 -17.06 -12.23
C SER A 394 -15.93 -16.86 -10.72
N SER A 395 -17.07 -16.82 -10.04
CA SER A 395 -17.16 -16.50 -8.62
C SER A 395 -16.64 -17.64 -7.74
N GLN A 396 -15.32 -17.71 -7.54
CA GLN A 396 -14.71 -18.57 -6.53
C GLN A 396 -15.05 -18.08 -5.12
N LYS A 397 -16.12 -18.63 -4.54
CA LYS A 397 -16.34 -18.57 -3.09
C LYS A 397 -15.39 -19.55 -2.41
N LEU A 398 -14.53 -19.07 -1.52
CA LEU A 398 -13.74 -19.91 -0.63
C LEU A 398 -14.46 -20.06 0.72
N ASP A 399 -14.87 -21.28 1.06
CA ASP A 399 -15.23 -21.63 2.43
C ASP A 399 -13.98 -21.96 3.24
N VAL A 400 -13.76 -21.25 4.35
CA VAL A 400 -12.60 -21.45 5.23
C VAL A 400 -13.05 -21.81 6.64
N LYS A 401 -12.88 -23.08 7.04
CA LYS A 401 -13.04 -23.49 8.43
C LYS A 401 -11.87 -23.00 9.28
N ILE A 402 -12.19 -22.46 10.45
CA ILE A 402 -11.21 -22.09 11.48
C ILE A 402 -11.27 -23.13 12.60
N SER A 403 -10.12 -23.68 12.99
CA SER A 403 -9.94 -24.45 14.22
C SER A 403 -8.98 -23.71 15.16
N MET A 404 -9.28 -23.72 16.46
CA MET A 404 -8.47 -23.04 17.48
C MET A 404 -7.54 -24.03 18.20
N VAL A 405 -6.40 -23.52 18.68
CA VAL A 405 -5.46 -24.24 19.55
C VAL A 405 -5.04 -23.29 20.68
N GLU A 406 -5.15 -23.72 21.92
CA GLU A 406 -4.90 -22.89 23.11
C GLU A 406 -3.46 -23.03 23.65
N PRO A 407 -2.83 -21.94 24.16
CA PRO A 407 -1.51 -22.00 24.79
C PRO A 407 -1.57 -22.14 26.33
N ASN A 408 -0.72 -23.01 26.88
CA ASN A 408 -0.64 -23.32 28.32
C ASN A 408 0.22 -22.30 29.12
N ARG A 409 0.10 -22.25 30.46
CA ARG A 409 0.69 -21.20 31.34
C ARG A 409 1.54 -21.76 32.51
N SER A 410 2.71 -21.14 32.77
CA SER A 410 3.46 -21.06 34.07
C SER A 410 4.94 -20.64 33.80
N ASN A 411 5.79 -20.17 34.72
CA ASN A 411 5.69 -19.69 36.11
C ASN A 411 6.79 -18.63 36.40
N PHE A 412 6.83 -17.95 37.57
CA PHE A 412 7.28 -16.54 37.56
C PHE A 412 7.80 -15.91 38.92
N LYS A 413 9.11 -15.52 39.09
CA LYS A 413 9.77 -14.85 40.30
C LYS A 413 11.11 -14.02 40.01
N PRO A 414 12.12 -13.68 40.88
CA PRO A 414 12.33 -12.30 41.46
C PRO A 414 13.70 -11.53 41.29
N PHE A 415 13.66 -10.17 41.29
CA PHE A 415 14.58 -9.07 41.80
C PHE A 415 16.14 -9.11 41.56
N GLU A 416 16.98 -8.05 41.68
CA GLU A 416 16.99 -6.71 42.36
C GLU A 416 17.74 -5.59 41.51
N PRO A 417 17.99 -4.32 41.97
CA PRO A 417 18.04 -3.12 41.10
C PRO A 417 19.41 -2.43 40.86
N PHE A 418 19.41 -1.41 39.97
CA PHE A 418 20.35 -0.27 40.03
C PHE A 418 19.68 1.08 39.67
N ARG A 419 20.23 2.20 40.17
CA ARG A 419 19.65 3.56 40.06
C ARG A 419 20.27 4.40 38.94
N GLY A 420 19.47 5.22 38.24
CA GLY A 420 19.99 6.24 37.31
C GLY A 420 18.92 7.12 36.66
N PHE A 421 18.91 8.41 37.02
CA PHE A 421 18.08 9.49 36.46
C PHE A 421 16.54 9.43 36.66
N LYS A 422 15.90 10.58 36.43
CA LYS A 422 14.58 10.94 36.98
C LYS A 422 13.42 10.48 36.11
N GLN A 423 12.29 10.18 36.76
CA GLN A 423 11.00 9.93 36.11
C GLN A 423 10.51 11.19 35.37
N CYS A 424 10.06 11.01 34.13
CA CYS A 424 8.95 11.77 33.57
C CYS A 424 7.81 10.77 33.32
N VAL A 425 6.68 10.98 34.01
CA VAL A 425 5.49 10.14 33.87
C VAL A 425 4.80 10.47 32.54
N PRO A 426 4.33 9.49 31.74
CA PRO A 426 3.50 9.80 30.58
C PRO A 426 2.19 10.44 31.04
N ARG A 427 1.86 11.62 30.50
CA ARG A 427 0.50 12.17 30.61
C ARG A 427 -0.39 11.56 29.53
N ASP A 428 -1.62 11.28 29.89
CA ASP A 428 -2.65 10.79 28.97
C ASP A 428 -2.98 11.80 27.87
N GLY A 429 -3.45 11.27 26.74
CA GLY A 429 -4.18 12.03 25.72
C GLY A 429 -3.35 12.97 24.86
N LEU A 430 -2.66 12.42 23.84
CA LEU A 430 -2.63 12.93 22.46
C LEU A 430 -1.80 11.98 21.56
N PRO A 431 -2.34 11.41 20.46
CA PRO A 431 -1.52 10.78 19.40
C PRO A 431 -0.84 11.91 18.57
N LEU A 432 0.11 11.72 17.64
CA LEU A 432 0.42 10.68 16.63
C LEU A 432 1.98 10.58 16.45
N ILE A 433 2.57 10.40 15.24
CA ILE A 433 4.04 10.34 14.93
C ILE A 433 4.51 11.27 13.74
N ALA A 434 5.30 11.07 12.65
CA ALA A 434 5.98 10.01 11.84
C ALA A 434 7.42 10.47 11.41
N ALA A 435 8.05 10.24 10.24
CA ALA A 435 8.22 9.06 9.33
C ALA A 435 9.69 8.50 9.46
N GLY A 436 10.44 7.87 8.54
CA GLY A 436 10.65 7.94 7.06
C GLY A 436 12.18 7.89 6.73
N SER A 437 12.64 7.93 5.45
CA SER A 437 14.10 7.84 5.10
C SER A 437 14.61 8.73 3.95
N LEU A 438 15.71 9.47 4.17
CA LEU A 438 16.53 10.09 3.11
C LEU A 438 17.53 9.10 2.49
N GLY A 439 17.93 9.37 1.24
CA GLY A 439 19.18 8.91 0.66
C GLY A 439 20.01 10.12 0.25
N VAL A 440 21.21 10.27 0.80
CA VAL A 440 22.15 11.33 0.42
C VAL A 440 22.84 10.97 -0.90
N VAL A 441 22.98 11.94 -1.79
CA VAL A 441 23.83 11.85 -2.98
C VAL A 441 25.01 12.80 -2.77
N ASP A 442 26.06 12.30 -2.13
CA ASP A 442 27.32 13.03 -2.01
C ASP A 442 28.15 12.91 -3.29
N GLY A 443 28.91 13.96 -3.59
CA GLY A 443 29.51 14.18 -4.91
C GLY A 443 30.76 13.35 -5.21
N ASN A 444 30.97 13.09 -6.49
CA ASN A 444 32.26 12.61 -7.02
C ASN A 444 33.21 13.82 -7.19
N PRO A 445 34.41 13.84 -6.57
CA PRO A 445 35.34 14.96 -6.70
C PRO A 445 36.10 14.95 -8.05
N TYR A 446 36.69 16.11 -8.39
CA TYR A 446 37.58 16.34 -9.54
C TYR A 446 37.03 16.12 -10.96
N SER A 447 36.49 17.20 -11.55
CA SER A 447 36.85 17.58 -12.93
C SER A 447 36.63 19.08 -13.15
N THR A 448 37.71 19.84 -13.35
CA THR A 448 37.64 21.30 -13.60
C THR A 448 37.69 21.61 -15.10
N ALA A 449 36.54 21.89 -15.71
CA ALA A 449 36.46 22.39 -17.08
C ALA A 449 35.53 23.62 -17.15
N ARG A 450 36.03 24.74 -17.68
CA ARG A 450 35.26 25.99 -17.82
C ARG A 450 34.29 25.89 -19.00
N ALA A 451 32.99 25.89 -18.74
CA ALA A 451 31.99 26.02 -19.80
C ALA A 451 31.99 27.43 -20.41
N ARG A 452 32.06 27.52 -21.73
CA ARG A 452 31.72 28.74 -22.50
C ARG A 452 30.20 28.78 -22.73
N PRO A 453 29.58 29.96 -22.88
CA PRO A 453 28.14 30.04 -23.18
C PRO A 453 27.78 29.42 -24.53
N GLN A 454 26.67 28.70 -24.58
CA GLN A 454 26.03 28.20 -25.81
C GLN A 454 25.24 29.33 -26.50
N PRO A 455 25.16 29.34 -27.85
CA PRO A 455 24.42 30.36 -28.61
C PRO A 455 22.90 30.18 -28.52
N SER A 456 22.16 31.18 -29.00
CA SER A 456 20.69 31.22 -28.91
C SER A 456 20.01 30.36 -30.00
N ARG A 457 18.70 30.15 -29.82
CA ARG A 457 17.83 29.19 -30.54
C ARG A 457 17.61 29.47 -32.05
N LYS A 458 18.45 30.29 -32.68
CA LYS A 458 18.32 30.75 -34.08
C LYS A 458 19.43 30.26 -35.03
N GLN A 459 20.36 29.42 -34.55
CA GLN A 459 21.49 28.89 -35.35
C GLN A 459 21.48 27.36 -35.58
N GLN A 460 20.38 26.67 -35.26
CA GLN A 460 20.29 25.19 -35.38
C GLN A 460 19.54 24.69 -36.63
N PHE A 461 19.18 25.57 -37.58
CA PHE A 461 18.33 25.22 -38.74
C PHE A 461 19.02 25.16 -40.11
N GLU A 462 20.33 25.42 -40.19
CA GLU A 462 21.08 25.46 -41.47
C GLU A 462 22.09 24.30 -41.64
N ALA A 463 22.05 23.29 -40.76
CA ALA A 463 23.05 22.21 -40.69
C ALA A 463 22.53 20.80 -41.06
N VAL A 464 21.37 20.70 -41.74
CA VAL A 464 20.77 19.43 -42.18
C VAL A 464 20.35 19.53 -43.66
N GLY A 465 21.27 19.99 -44.51
CA GLY A 465 20.98 20.41 -45.88
C GLY A 465 22.03 20.03 -46.95
N ALA A 466 22.93 19.09 -46.66
CA ALA A 466 23.89 18.55 -47.63
C ALA A 466 24.36 17.15 -47.20
N GLY A 467 24.63 16.26 -48.16
CA GLY A 467 25.40 15.02 -47.90
C GLY A 467 24.68 13.67 -48.01
N ILE A 468 23.70 13.50 -48.91
CA ILE A 468 23.35 12.16 -49.44
C ILE A 468 23.25 12.25 -50.97
N SER A 469 24.35 11.90 -51.65
CA SER A 469 24.40 11.40 -53.02
C SER A 469 25.54 10.40 -53.07
N ASP A 470 25.39 9.38 -53.92
CA ASP A 470 26.38 8.36 -54.25
C ASP A 470 26.68 7.39 -53.06
N THR A 471 26.80 6.07 -53.24
CA THR A 471 26.88 5.27 -54.48
C THR A 471 26.08 3.96 -54.34
N LEU A 472 25.63 3.39 -55.46
CA LEU A 472 25.03 2.05 -55.53
C LEU A 472 26.08 0.99 -55.88
N SER A 473 26.22 -0.05 -55.05
CA SER A 473 26.73 -1.39 -55.41
C SER A 473 26.41 -2.39 -54.30
#